data_AF-A0A662C640-F1
#
_entry.id   AF-A0A662C640-F1
#
_cell.length_a   1.000
_cell.length_b   1.000
_cell.length_c   1.000
_cell.angle_alpha   90.00
_cell.angle_beta   90.00
_cell.angle_gamma   90.00
#
_symmetry.space_group_name_H-M   'P 1'
#
loop_
_entity.id
_entity.type
_entity.pdbx_description
1 polymer ?
#
loop_
_entity_poly.entity_id
_entity_poly.type
_entity_poly.pdbx_seq_one_letter_code
_entity_poly.pdbx_strand_id
1 'polypeptide(L)'
;MANKRLYLYPVWIRLWHVINALTFLALLFTGISLHFASAEHSLIPFQVSVGIHNVCAIILSFNFGVFVIGNMFTGNGMYYRKWRKNLWPKLWKQFLFYAIGIFKGGPHPFPITKKQKFNPLQKVSYVFAMY
;
A
#
# COMPACT_ATOMS: atom_id res chain seq x y z
N MET A 1 -26.55 20.23 -7.09
CA MET A 1 -25.15 20.47 -7.52
C MET A 1 -24.57 19.16 -8.02
N ALA A 2 -24.03 19.11 -9.26
CA ALA A 2 -23.44 17.90 -9.79
C ALA A 2 -22.26 17.45 -8.91
N ASN A 3 -22.32 16.21 -8.43
CA ASN A 3 -21.36 15.63 -7.49
C ASN A 3 -20.02 15.41 -8.23
N LYS A 4 -19.13 16.40 -8.22
CA LYS A 4 -17.85 16.37 -8.96
C LYS A 4 -16.92 15.32 -8.33
N ARG A 5 -16.95 14.09 -8.86
CA ARG A 5 -16.10 13.00 -8.38
C ARG A 5 -14.63 13.31 -8.65
N LEU A 6 -13.81 13.17 -7.62
CA LEU A 6 -12.37 13.43 -7.67
C LEU A 6 -11.62 12.15 -8.09
N TYR A 7 -11.05 12.15 -9.29
CA TYR A 7 -10.31 10.99 -9.81
C TYR A 7 -8.85 11.02 -9.36
N LEU A 8 -8.50 10.20 -8.36
CA LEU A 8 -7.14 10.13 -7.75
C LEU A 8 -6.39 8.82 -8.01
N TYR A 9 -7.11 7.80 -8.43
CA TYR A 9 -6.59 6.45 -8.61
C TYR A 9 -6.84 6.02 -10.05
N PRO A 10 -5.89 6.26 -10.96
CA PRO A 10 -5.94 5.75 -12.32
C PRO A 10 -6.20 4.24 -12.39
N VAL A 11 -6.85 3.77 -13.47
CA VAL A 11 -7.16 2.35 -13.68
C VAL A 11 -5.91 1.48 -13.52
N TRP A 12 -4.79 1.89 -14.12
CA TRP A 12 -3.53 1.14 -14.08
C TRP A 12 -3.02 0.93 -12.65
N ILE A 13 -3.16 1.92 -11.75
CA ILE A 13 -2.76 1.77 -10.33
C ILE A 13 -3.64 0.77 -9.62
N ARG A 14 -4.94 0.76 -9.92
CA ARG A 14 -5.88 -0.17 -9.30
C ARG A 14 -5.58 -1.60 -9.73
N LEU A 15 -5.33 -1.83 -11.02
CA LEU A 15 -4.94 -3.13 -11.54
C LEU A 15 -3.61 -3.60 -10.95
N TRP A 16 -2.60 -2.72 -10.96
CA TRP A 16 -1.30 -2.98 -10.32
C TRP A 16 -1.46 -3.40 -8.86
N HIS A 17 -2.32 -2.70 -8.11
CA HIS A 17 -2.51 -2.97 -6.69
C HIS A 17 -3.24 -4.28 -6.43
N VAL A 18 -4.23 -4.64 -7.26
CA VAL A 18 -4.93 -5.94 -7.16
C VAL A 18 -3.95 -7.09 -7.45
N ILE A 19 -3.11 -6.97 -8.49
CA ILE A 19 -2.07 -7.97 -8.78
C ILE A 19 -1.13 -8.09 -7.57
N ASN A 20 -0.64 -6.96 -7.06
CA ASN A 20 0.24 -6.91 -5.90
C ASN A 20 -0.38 -7.59 -4.66
N ALA A 21 -1.65 -7.30 -4.38
CA ALA A 21 -2.36 -7.86 -3.23
C ALA A 21 -2.50 -9.38 -3.35
N LEU A 22 -2.91 -9.89 -4.52
CA LEU A 22 -3.08 -11.34 -4.75
C LEU A 22 -1.74 -12.07 -4.63
N THR A 23 -0.68 -11.56 -5.26
CA THR A 23 0.65 -12.19 -5.18
C THR A 23 1.24 -12.10 -3.78
N PHE A 24 1.03 -10.99 -3.08
CA PHE A 24 1.50 -10.85 -1.69
C PHE A 24 0.81 -11.83 -0.75
N LEU A 25 -0.50 -12.02 -0.89
CA LEU A 25 -1.24 -13.02 -0.10
C LEU A 25 -0.75 -14.44 -0.41
N ALA A 26 -0.53 -14.79 -1.68
CA ALA A 26 0.02 -16.09 -2.05
C ALA A 26 1.41 -16.32 -1.43
N LEU A 27 2.27 -15.31 -1.47
CA LEU A 27 3.60 -15.33 -0.84
C LEU A 27 3.52 -15.46 0.69
N LEU A 28 2.57 -14.80 1.33
CA LEU A 28 2.36 -14.91 2.77
C LEU A 28 2.00 -16.34 3.17
N PHE A 29 1.00 -16.95 2.52
CA PHE A 29 0.55 -18.31 2.86
C PHE A 29 1.60 -19.38 2.52
N THR A 30 2.24 -19.28 1.36
CA THR A 30 3.33 -20.20 0.99
C THR A 30 4.56 -19.99 1.86
N GLY A 31 4.90 -18.75 2.23
CA GLY A 31 6.00 -18.43 3.13
C GLY A 31 5.78 -19.00 4.54
N ILE A 32 4.58 -18.89 5.09
CA ILE A 32 4.21 -19.53 6.36
C ILE A 32 4.37 -21.06 6.24
N SER A 33 3.89 -21.66 5.15
CA SER A 33 4.00 -23.11 4.92
C SER A 33 5.45 -23.58 4.80
N LEU A 34 6.32 -22.80 4.17
CA LEU A 34 7.76 -23.09 4.05
C LEU A 34 8.49 -22.93 5.39
N HIS A 35 8.15 -21.92 6.18
CA HIS A 35 8.78 -21.67 7.48
C HIS A 35 8.44 -22.77 8.50
N PHE A 36 7.20 -23.27 8.48
CA PHE A 36 6.73 -24.32 9.39
C PHE A 36 6.66 -25.71 8.72
N ALA A 37 7.48 -25.95 7.69
CA ALA A 37 7.44 -27.19 6.92
C ALA A 37 7.76 -28.47 7.72
N SER A 38 8.43 -28.34 8.87
CA SER A 38 8.73 -29.45 9.79
C SER A 38 7.58 -29.76 10.76
N ALA A 39 6.53 -28.93 10.82
CA ALA A 39 5.35 -29.23 11.63
C ALA A 39 4.53 -30.35 10.97
N GLU A 40 3.90 -31.20 11.77
CA GLU A 40 3.08 -32.34 11.30
C GLU A 40 1.92 -31.91 10.37
N HIS A 41 1.59 -30.62 10.36
CA HIS A 41 0.52 -30.04 9.55
C HIS A 41 1.00 -28.78 8.80
N SER A 42 1.61 -28.97 7.63
CA SER A 42 1.83 -27.85 6.69
C SER A 42 0.50 -27.45 6.04
N LEU A 43 0.17 -26.16 6.00
CA LEU A 43 -1.03 -25.63 5.33
C LEU A 43 -1.07 -26.00 3.83
N ILE A 44 0.09 -25.97 3.17
CA ILE A 44 0.29 -26.33 1.76
C ILE A 44 1.50 -27.26 1.68
N PRO A 45 1.46 -28.35 0.87
CA PRO A 45 2.61 -29.24 0.69
C PRO A 45 3.88 -28.48 0.28
N PHE A 46 5.02 -28.89 0.82
CA PHE A 46 6.29 -28.16 0.67
C PHE A 46 6.66 -27.87 -0.80
N GLN A 47 6.66 -28.90 -1.66
CA GLN A 47 7.02 -28.75 -3.08
C GLN A 47 6.09 -27.79 -3.83
N VAL A 48 4.78 -27.83 -3.52
CA VAL A 48 3.79 -26.92 -4.11
C VAL A 48 4.03 -25.49 -3.61
N SER A 49 4.32 -25.33 -2.32
CA SER A 49 4.65 -24.04 -1.72
C SER A 49 5.86 -23.40 -2.40
N VAL A 50 6.94 -24.15 -2.65
CA VAL A 50 8.13 -23.62 -3.34
C VAL A 50 7.79 -23.13 -4.75
N GLY A 51 7.05 -23.93 -5.53
CA GLY A 51 6.68 -23.58 -6.90
C GLY A 51 5.84 -22.30 -6.97
N ILE A 52 4.77 -22.24 -6.17
CA ILE A 52 3.89 -21.06 -6.12
C ILE A 52 4.65 -19.83 -5.61
N HIS A 53 5.44 -19.99 -4.54
CA HIS A 53 6.19 -18.89 -3.94
C HIS A 53 7.15 -18.25 -4.95
N ASN A 54 7.92 -19.06 -5.68
CA ASN A 54 8.88 -18.56 -6.66
C ASN A 54 8.20 -17.80 -7.82
N VAL A 55 7.12 -18.38 -8.37
CA VAL A 55 6.37 -17.72 -9.46
C VAL A 55 5.74 -16.41 -8.97
N CYS A 56 5.10 -16.41 -7.80
CA CYS A 56 4.51 -15.20 -7.23
C CYS A 56 5.56 -14.14 -6.88
N ALA A 57 6.75 -14.55 -6.42
CA ALA A 57 7.85 -13.63 -6.13
C ALA A 57 8.32 -12.92 -7.41
N ILE A 58 8.51 -13.66 -8.50
CA ILE A 58 8.90 -13.09 -9.80
C ILE A 58 7.84 -12.10 -10.31
N ILE A 59 6.55 -12.50 -10.26
CA ILE A 59 5.45 -11.62 -10.68
C ILE A 59 5.40 -10.36 -9.81
N LEU A 60 5.50 -10.49 -8.48
CA LEU A 60 5.48 -9.36 -7.56
C LEU A 60 6.65 -8.40 -7.84
N SER A 61 7.88 -8.92 -8.01
CA SER A 61 9.06 -8.13 -8.33
C SER A 61 8.93 -7.37 -9.65
N PHE A 62 8.46 -8.05 -10.70
CA PHE A 62 8.19 -7.41 -11.99
C PHE A 62 7.11 -6.33 -11.87
N ASN A 63 5.99 -6.65 -11.20
CA ASN A 63 4.88 -5.72 -10.97
C ASN A 63 5.36 -4.49 -10.18
N PHE A 64 6.23 -4.65 -9.18
CA PHE A 64 6.84 -3.54 -8.46
C PHE A 64 7.68 -2.65 -9.40
N GLY A 65 8.47 -3.23 -10.29
CA GLY A 65 9.18 -2.50 -11.34
C GLY A 65 8.25 -1.66 -12.23
N VAL A 66 7.12 -2.22 -12.65
CA VAL A 66 6.08 -1.49 -13.40
C VAL A 66 5.54 -0.29 -12.60
N PHE A 67 5.39 -0.40 -11.28
CA PHE A 67 4.97 0.72 -10.45
C PHE A 67 6.02 1.82 -10.36
N VAL A 68 7.29 1.47 -10.18
CA VAL A 68 8.39 2.45 -10.12
C VAL A 68 8.47 3.21 -11.44
N ILE A 69 8.52 2.48 -12.57
CA ILE A 69 8.54 3.06 -13.93
C ILE A 69 7.28 3.90 -14.17
N GLY A 70 6.10 3.36 -13.87
CA GLY A 70 4.82 4.06 -14.00
C GLY A 70 4.77 5.35 -13.20
N ASN A 71 5.35 5.40 -11.99
CA ASN A 71 5.43 6.64 -11.20
C ASN A 71 6.44 7.66 -11.72
N MET A 72 7.46 7.23 -12.47
CA MET A 72 8.40 8.12 -13.14
C MET A 72 7.75 8.80 -14.34
N PHE A 73 6.99 8.06 -15.13
CA PHE A 73 6.38 8.55 -16.38
C PHE A 73 4.96 9.11 -16.22
N THR A 74 4.30 8.91 -15.07
CA THR A 74 2.96 9.45 -14.79
C THR A 74 2.95 10.48 -13.65
N GLY A 75 1.85 11.20 -13.51
CA GLY A 75 1.67 12.17 -12.41
C GLY A 75 1.56 11.57 -11.00
N ASN A 76 1.44 10.25 -10.84
CA ASN A 76 1.20 9.64 -9.52
C ASN A 76 2.40 9.77 -8.58
N GLY A 77 3.63 9.75 -9.09
CA GLY A 77 4.85 9.90 -8.29
C GLY A 77 4.91 11.22 -7.49
N MET A 78 4.18 12.26 -7.92
CA MET A 78 4.10 13.54 -7.21
C MET A 78 3.56 13.38 -5.78
N TYR A 79 2.67 12.41 -5.52
CA TYR A 79 2.07 12.21 -4.21
C TYR A 79 3.04 11.71 -3.13
N TYR A 80 4.17 11.13 -3.54
CA TYR A 80 5.20 10.57 -2.66
C TYR A 80 6.29 11.60 -2.31
N ARG A 81 6.37 12.72 -3.04
CA ARG A 81 7.39 13.76 -2.83
C ARG A 81 7.11 14.61 -1.58
N LYS A 82 8.16 15.24 -1.04
CA LYS A 82 8.11 16.21 0.08
C LYS A 82 7.38 15.69 1.34
N TRP A 83 7.46 14.39 1.62
CA TRP A 83 6.78 13.75 2.75
C TRP A 83 7.29 14.22 4.12
N ARG A 84 8.57 14.60 4.23
CA ARG A 84 9.18 15.09 5.48
C ARG A 84 8.72 16.51 5.88
N LYS A 85 8.11 17.29 4.98
CA LYS A 85 7.79 18.71 5.25
C LYS A 85 6.71 18.84 6.33
N ASN A 86 7.10 19.41 7.48
CA ASN A 86 6.29 19.56 8.69
C ASN A 86 5.68 18.22 9.14
N LEU A 87 6.46 17.13 9.06
CA LEU A 87 5.93 15.79 9.30
C LEU A 87 5.50 15.60 10.76
N TRP A 88 6.35 15.94 11.73
CA TRP A 88 6.06 15.71 13.15
C TRP A 88 4.77 16.40 13.64
N PRO A 89 4.55 17.71 13.42
CA PRO A 89 3.30 18.34 13.82
C PRO A 89 2.08 17.73 13.13
N LYS A 90 2.23 17.30 11.87
CA LYS A 90 1.14 16.67 11.12
C LYS A 90 0.80 15.27 11.63
N LEU A 91 1.81 14.47 11.95
CA LEU A 91 1.65 13.16 12.57
C LEU A 91 0.97 13.28 13.93
N TRP A 92 1.42 14.23 14.76
CA TRP A 92 0.80 14.48 16.06
C TRP A 92 -0.67 14.88 15.94
N LYS A 93 -1.00 15.80 15.02
CA LYS A 93 -2.38 16.19 14.72
C LYS A 93 -3.23 14.99 14.25
N GLN A 94 -2.67 14.13 13.41
CA GLN A 94 -3.34 12.92 12.93
C GLN A 94 -3.57 11.91 14.06
N PHE A 95 -2.57 11.73 14.92
CA PHE A 95 -2.65 10.87 16.10
C PHE A 95 -3.76 11.33 17.06
N LEU A 96 -3.77 12.60 17.45
CA LEU A 96 -4.82 13.16 18.33
C LEU A 96 -6.22 13.04 17.71
N PHE A 97 -6.32 13.23 16.39
CA PHE A 97 -7.59 13.05 15.69
C PHE A 97 -8.08 11.60 15.78
N TYR A 98 -7.22 10.62 15.52
CA TYR A 98 -7.62 9.21 15.62
C TYR A 98 -7.81 8.73 17.05
N ALA A 99 -7.08 9.27 18.02
CA ALA A 99 -7.22 8.91 19.42
C ALA A 99 -8.52 9.44 20.05
N ILE A 100 -8.93 10.68 19.72
CA ILE A 100 -10.03 11.37 20.41
C ILE A 100 -10.98 12.07 19.42
N GLY A 101 -10.43 12.81 18.45
CA GLY A 101 -11.21 13.71 17.59
C GLY A 101 -12.29 13.01 16.76
N ILE A 102 -12.03 11.79 16.28
CA ILE A 102 -12.96 11.01 15.46
C ILE A 102 -14.22 10.62 16.25
N PHE A 103 -14.08 10.25 17.51
CA PHE A 103 -15.21 9.88 18.38
C PHE A 103 -16.08 11.08 18.76
N LYS A 104 -15.52 12.29 18.70
CA LYS A 104 -16.24 13.55 18.89
C LYS A 104 -16.89 14.07 17.60
N GLY A 105 -16.84 13.32 16.50
CA GLY A 105 -17.37 13.75 15.20
C GLY A 105 -16.61 14.91 14.56
N GLY A 106 -15.35 15.15 14.97
CA GLY A 106 -14.54 16.23 14.45
C GLY A 106 -14.22 16.06 12.95
N PRO A 107 -13.94 17.16 12.21
CA PRO A 107 -13.56 17.07 10.81
C PRO A 107 -12.17 16.46 10.63
N HIS A 108 -11.97 15.70 9.56
CA HIS A 108 -10.66 15.14 9.23
C HIS A 108 -9.61 16.25 9.05
N PRO A 109 -8.46 16.19 9.76
CA PRO A 109 -7.47 17.26 9.76
C PRO A 109 -6.72 17.42 8.42
N PHE A 110 -6.77 16.41 7.56
CA PHE A 110 -6.15 16.39 6.24
C PHE A 110 -7.15 15.90 5.19
N PRO A 111 -8.04 16.78 4.70
CA PRO A 111 -9.00 16.40 3.66
C PRO A 111 -8.30 16.02 2.35
N ILE A 112 -8.93 15.12 1.61
CA ILE A 112 -8.42 14.62 0.33
C ILE A 112 -8.63 15.71 -0.74
N THR A 113 -7.55 16.03 -1.48
CA THR A 113 -7.60 17.00 -2.59
C THR A 113 -6.74 16.52 -3.76
N LYS A 114 -6.83 17.18 -4.93
CA LYS A 114 -5.95 16.89 -6.08
C LYS A 114 -4.46 16.97 -5.75
N LYS A 115 -4.08 17.82 -4.78
CA LYS A 115 -2.69 18.04 -4.34
C LYS A 115 -2.30 17.17 -3.14
N GLN A 116 -3.29 16.63 -2.41
CA GLN A 116 -3.10 15.86 -1.18
C GLN A 116 -3.97 14.60 -1.22
N LYS A 117 -3.39 13.52 -1.76
CA LYS A 117 -4.01 12.20 -1.84
C LYS A 117 -3.95 11.42 -0.52
N PHE A 118 -2.88 11.60 0.24
CA PHE A 118 -2.57 10.84 1.46
C PHE A 118 -2.62 11.74 2.69
N ASN A 119 -3.13 11.20 3.79
CA ASN A 119 -2.90 11.78 5.11
C ASN A 119 -1.42 11.57 5.53
N PRO A 120 -0.92 12.23 6.58
CA PRO A 120 0.48 12.16 6.97
C PRO A 120 0.97 10.74 7.30
N LEU A 121 0.15 9.95 8.00
CA LEU A 121 0.49 8.58 8.38
C LEU A 121 0.60 7.69 7.12
N GLN A 122 -0.43 7.75 6.26
CA GLN A 122 -0.43 7.08 4.96
C GLN A 122 0.78 7.48 4.12
N LYS A 123 1.12 8.76 4.08
CA LYS A 123 2.24 9.25 3.27
C LYS A 123 3.57 8.68 3.76
N VAL A 124 3.77 8.54 5.07
CA VAL A 124 4.97 7.88 5.62
C VAL A 124 4.99 6.41 5.27
N SER A 125 3.89 5.68 5.55
CA SER A 125 3.81 4.24 5.27
C SER A 125 4.00 3.94 3.78
N TYR A 126 3.37 4.71 2.90
CA TYR A 126 3.49 4.52 1.45
C TYR A 126 4.83 4.95 0.90
N VAL A 127 5.52 5.92 1.49
CA VAL A 127 6.90 6.18 1.07
C VAL A 127 7.75 5.00 1.47
N PHE A 128 7.78 4.63 2.76
CA PHE A 128 8.64 3.53 3.24
C PHE A 128 8.39 2.18 2.57
N ALA A 129 7.13 1.85 2.30
CA ALA A 129 6.78 0.59 1.65
C ALA A 129 7.04 0.58 0.14
N MET A 130 7.05 1.75 -0.50
CA MET A 130 7.16 1.86 -1.97
C MET A 130 8.50 2.42 -2.46
N TYR A 131 9.31 3.02 -1.59
CA TYR A 131 10.55 3.74 -1.88
C TYR A 131 11.53 3.69 -0.70
#